data_AF-A0A836SEM0-F1
#
_entry.id   AF-A0A836SEM0-F1
#
_cell.length_a   1.000
_cell.length_b   1.000
_cell.length_c   1.000
_cell.angle_alpha   90.00
_cell.angle_beta   90.00
_cell.angle_gamma   90.00
#
_symmetry.space_group_name_H-M   'P 1'
#
loop_
_entity.id
_entity.type
_entity.pdbx_description
1 polymer ?
#
loop_
_entity_poly.entity_id
_entity_poly.type
_entity_poly.pdbx_seq_one_letter_code
_entity_poly.pdbx_strand_id
1 'polypeptide(L)'
;MPDLSQYPFEIRPLSEEEGSGFLITFPDFSECLSDGETIEETIQNGLEALHETIAALESKGFPIPKPGTYGQPIQLPISLYRRLLKYAKQEGLGKQVVSSENV
;
A
#
# COMPACT_ATOMS: atom_id res chain seq x y z
N MET A 1 -9.47 2.62 17.30
CA MET A 1 -8.19 3.07 16.73
C MET A 1 -7.05 2.13 17.11
N PRO A 2 -6.37 1.53 16.11
CA PRO A 2 -5.18 0.69 16.28
C PRO A 2 -3.93 1.52 16.64
N ASP A 3 -2.87 0.85 17.12
CA ASP A 3 -1.56 1.46 17.33
C ASP A 3 -0.85 1.71 15.99
N LEU A 4 -0.64 2.99 15.66
CA LEU A 4 -0.08 3.41 14.37
C LEU A 4 1.38 3.00 14.21
N SER A 5 2.15 2.87 15.30
CA SER A 5 3.58 2.55 15.22
C SER A 5 3.85 1.10 14.78
N GLN A 6 2.81 0.26 14.72
CA GLN A 6 2.94 -1.12 14.25
C GLN A 6 2.91 -1.22 12.73
N TYR A 7 2.37 -0.22 12.03
CA TYR A 7 2.26 -0.26 10.57
C TYR A 7 3.62 0.00 9.94
N PRO A 8 4.11 -0.93 9.09
CA PRO A 8 5.33 -0.70 8.33
C PRO A 8 5.12 0.46 7.36
N PHE A 9 6.19 1.23 7.15
CA PHE A 9 6.22 2.29 6.15
C PHE A 9 7.54 2.24 5.38
N GLU A 10 7.51 2.77 4.18
CA GLU A 10 8.69 2.95 3.34
C GLU A 10 8.90 4.44 3.10
N ILE A 11 10.15 4.89 3.13
CA ILE A 11 10.52 6.26 2.76
C ILE A 11 11.46 6.21 1.57
N ARG A 12 11.18 7.02 0.56
CA ARG A 12 12.07 7.21 -0.59
C ARG A 12 12.21 8.70 -0.93
N PRO A 13 13.31 9.13 -1.54
CA PRO A 13 13.37 10.46 -2.14
C PRO A 13 12.35 10.56 -3.27
N LEU A 14 11.79 11.76 -3.45
CA LEU A 14 10.99 12.11 -4.62
C LEU A 14 11.86 12.19 -5.87
N SER A 15 11.31 11.85 -7.03
CA SER A 15 11.96 12.09 -8.32
C SER A 15 11.94 13.58 -8.67
N GLU A 16 12.79 14.03 -9.60
CA GLU A 16 12.79 15.43 -10.06
C GLU A 16 11.43 15.88 -10.62
N GLU A 17 10.63 14.95 -11.13
CA GLU A 17 9.30 15.20 -11.69
C GLU A 17 8.23 15.32 -10.60
N GLU A 18 8.41 14.63 -9.48
CA GLU A 18 7.51 14.67 -8.32
C GLU A 18 7.81 15.86 -7.40
N GLY A 19 9.06 16.32 -7.36
CA GLY A 19 9.52 17.46 -6.57
C GLY A 19 10.76 17.15 -5.73
N SER A 20 11.05 18.04 -4.78
CA SER A 20 12.13 17.83 -3.81
C SER A 20 11.58 17.29 -2.49
N GLY A 21 12.37 16.47 -1.80
CA GLY A 21 12.02 15.93 -0.49
C GLY A 21 11.87 14.42 -0.51
N PHE A 22 11.01 13.91 0.37
CA PHE A 22 10.82 12.49 0.61
C PHE A 22 9.33 12.14 0.59
N LEU A 23 9.02 10.96 0.05
CA LEU A 23 7.71 10.34 0.08
C LEU A 23 7.72 9.24 1.15
N ILE A 24 6.64 9.17 1.93
CA ILE A 24 6.30 8.03 2.77
C ILE A 24 5.08 7.30 2.22
N THR A 25 5.13 5.98 2.28
CA THR A 25 4.00 5.09 1.92
C THR A 25 3.79 4.05 2.99
N PHE A 26 2.53 3.62 3.15
CA PHE A 26 2.17 2.51 4.04
C PHE A 26 1.68 1.34 3.20
N PRO A 27 2.44 0.25 3.04
CA PRO A 27 2.07 -0.85 2.14
C PRO A 27 0.69 -1.44 2.45
N ASP A 28 0.31 -1.52 3.73
CA ASP A 28 -1.01 -2.01 4.15
C ASP A 28 -2.18 -1.11 3.67
N PHE A 29 -1.90 0.12 3.24
CA PHE A 29 -2.86 1.11 2.76
C PHE A 29 -2.38 1.69 1.43
N SER A 30 -2.75 1.05 0.31
CA SER A 30 -2.27 1.42 -1.04
C SER A 30 -2.51 2.88 -1.44
N GLU A 31 -3.45 3.58 -0.79
CA GLU A 31 -3.77 4.99 -1.05
C GLU A 31 -3.23 5.95 0.03
N CYS A 32 -2.57 5.44 1.08
CA CYS A 32 -2.02 6.27 2.15
C CYS A 32 -0.56 6.63 1.85
N LEU A 33 -0.37 7.87 1.39
CA LEU A 33 0.91 8.45 1.05
C LEU A 33 0.98 9.90 1.52
N SER A 34 2.19 10.35 1.84
CA SER A 34 2.46 11.73 2.23
C SER A 34 3.90 12.10 1.89
N ASP A 35 4.23 13.39 1.89
CA ASP A 35 5.55 13.90 1.58
C ASP A 35 6.02 14.96 2.57
N GLY A 36 7.31 15.29 2.51
CA GLY A 36 7.94 16.33 3.33
C GLY A 36 9.34 16.66 2.86
N GLU A 37 9.89 17.80 3.27
CA GLU A 37 11.23 18.23 2.86
C GLU A 37 12.32 17.44 3.60
N THR A 38 12.01 17.01 4.83
CA THR A 38 12.91 16.25 5.71
C THR A 38 12.30 14.92 6.12
N ILE A 39 13.14 13.94 6.48
CA ILE A 39 12.68 12.60 6.90
C ILE A 39 11.75 12.71 8.11
N GLU A 40 12.08 13.54 9.09
CA GLU A 40 11.28 13.75 10.30
C GLU A 40 9.90 14.32 9.98
N GLU A 41 9.84 15.34 9.13
CA GLU A 41 8.58 15.93 8.65
C GLU A 41 7.76 14.91 7.87
N THR A 42 8.39 14.18 6.95
CA THR A 42 7.75 13.13 6.15
C THR A 42 7.12 12.04 7.04
N ILE A 43 7.80 11.63 8.12
CA ILE A 43 7.23 10.67 9.08
C ILE A 43 6.03 11.26 9.80
N GLN A 44 6.12 12.51 10.27
CA GLN A 44 5.03 13.18 10.98
C GLN A 44 3.79 13.29 10.08
N ASN A 45 3.97 13.80 8.86
CA ASN A 45 2.91 13.95 7.87
C ASN A 45 2.31 12.59 7.49
N GLY A 46 3.15 11.56 7.34
CA GLY A 46 2.71 10.19 7.08
C GLY A 46 1.84 9.61 8.19
N LEU A 47 2.19 9.81 9.45
CA LEU A 47 1.40 9.33 10.58
C LEU A 47 0.06 10.04 10.69
N GLU A 48 0.00 11.34 10.37
CA GLU A 48 -1.25 12.09 10.28
C GLU A 48 -2.13 11.57 9.14
N ALA A 49 -1.57 11.34 7.95
CA ALA A 49 -2.28 10.75 6.82
C ALA A 49 -2.83 9.35 7.14
N LEU A 50 -2.05 8.52 7.85
CA LEU A 50 -2.47 7.19 8.29
C LEU A 50 -3.63 7.26 9.27
N HIS A 51 -3.56 8.19 10.24
CA HIS A 51 -4.62 8.44 11.20
C HIS A 51 -5.94 8.79 10.49
N GLU A 52 -5.90 9.75 9.56
CA GLU A 52 -7.08 10.17 8.79
C GLU A 52 -7.64 9.05 7.92
N THR A 53 -6.76 8.27 7.28
CA THR A 53 -7.14 7.11 6.47
C THR A 53 -7.90 6.08 7.30
N ILE A 54 -7.41 5.76 8.49
CA ILE A 54 -8.07 4.80 9.39
C ILE A 54 -9.41 5.35 9.86
N ALA A 55 -9.49 6.63 10.25
CA ALA A 55 -10.75 7.26 10.63
C ALA A 55 -11.78 7.26 9.48
N ALA A 56 -11.33 7.46 8.24
CA ALA A 56 -12.17 7.38 7.05
C ALA A 56 -12.69 5.95 6.81
N LEU A 57 -11.87 4.92 7.01
CA LEU A 57 -12.31 3.51 6.92
C LEU A 57 -13.32 3.18 8.01
N GLU A 58 -13.06 3.58 9.26
CA GLU A 58 -13.97 3.37 10.40
C GLU A 58 -15.34 4.03 10.14
N SER A 59 -15.36 5.29 9.69
CA SER A 59 -16.62 6.02 9.41
C SER A 59 -17.45 5.39 8.28
N LYS A 60 -16.82 4.73 7.32
CA LYS A 60 -17.48 4.02 6.22
C LYS A 60 -17.82 2.57 6.56
N GLY A 61 -17.40 2.07 7.73
CA GLY A 61 -17.60 0.67 8.14
C GLY A 61 -16.75 -0.33 7.36
N PHE A 62 -15.64 0.11 6.77
CA PHE A 62 -14.70 -0.77 6.08
C PHE A 62 -13.73 -1.44 7.08
N PRO A 63 -13.26 -2.66 6.78
CA PRO A 63 -12.26 -3.31 7.61
C PRO A 63 -10.94 -2.54 7.55
N ILE A 64 -10.33 -2.33 8.72
CA ILE A 64 -8.96 -1.78 8.79
C ILE A 64 -7.96 -2.92 8.56
N PRO A 65 -7.01 -2.79 7.61
CA PRO A 65 -5.91 -3.73 7.43
C PRO A 65 -5.13 -3.95 8.73
N LYS A 66 -4.71 -5.17 9.01
CA LYS A 66 -3.79 -5.41 10.14
C LYS A 66 -2.37 -5.03 9.71
N PRO A 67 -1.52 -4.58 10.64
CA PRO A 67 -0.12 -4.28 10.31
C PRO A 67 0.61 -5.48 9.69
N GLY A 68 1.35 -5.23 8.60
CA GLY A 68 2.15 -6.25 7.90
C GLY A 68 1.32 -7.32 7.18
N THR A 69 0.10 -6.98 6.75
CA THR A 69 -0.75 -7.89 5.96
C THR A 69 -0.65 -7.67 4.45
N TYR A 70 -0.04 -6.56 4.02
CA TYR A 70 0.32 -6.34 2.63
C TYR A 70 1.21 -7.47 2.11
N GLY A 71 0.90 -7.95 0.89
CA GLY A 71 1.64 -9.03 0.25
C GLY A 71 1.33 -10.44 0.77
N GLN A 72 0.36 -10.61 1.69
CA GLN A 72 -0.04 -11.96 2.08
C GLN A 72 -0.77 -12.69 0.92
N PRO A 73 -0.39 -13.94 0.63
CA PRO A 73 -1.01 -14.70 -0.44
C PRO A 73 -2.48 -14.96 -0.12
N ILE A 74 -3.36 -14.53 -1.04
CA ILE A 74 -4.78 -14.83 -0.97
C ILE A 74 -5.08 -16.16 -1.67
N GLN A 75 -5.91 -16.99 -1.06
CA GLN A 75 -6.39 -18.21 -1.70
C GLN A 75 -7.58 -17.88 -2.62
N LEU A 76 -7.43 -18.18 -3.91
CA LEU A 76 -8.46 -17.95 -4.92
C LEU A 76 -8.84 -19.28 -5.60
N PRO A 77 -10.14 -19.50 -5.91
CA PRO A 77 -10.53 -20.61 -6.77
C PRO A 77 -9.80 -20.55 -8.12
N ILE A 78 -9.33 -21.70 -8.61
CA ILE A 78 -8.58 -21.82 -9.87
C ILE A 78 -9.36 -21.23 -11.06
N SER A 79 -10.69 -21.33 -11.04
CA SER A 79 -11.56 -20.75 -12.06
C SER A 79 -11.46 -19.21 -12.12
N LEU A 80 -11.37 -18.54 -10.96
CA LEU A 80 -11.23 -17.09 -10.87
C LEU A 80 -9.83 -16.64 -11.29
N TYR A 81 -8.78 -17.34 -10.84
CA TYR A 81 -7.40 -17.07 -11.26
C TYR A 81 -7.22 -17.12 -12.78
N ARG A 82 -7.75 -18.16 -13.44
CA ARG A 82 -7.70 -18.29 -14.91
C ARG A 82 -8.39 -17.12 -15.63
N ARG A 83 -9.46 -16.58 -15.06
CA ARG A 83 -10.20 -15.47 -15.64
C ARG A 83 -9.40 -14.16 -15.50
N LEU A 84 -8.78 -13.91 -14.35
CA LEU A 84 -7.88 -12.77 -14.15
C LEU A 84 -6.70 -12.80 -15.14
N LEU A 85 -6.05 -13.95 -15.33
CA LEU A 85 -4.95 -14.08 -16.30
C LEU A 85 -5.37 -13.78 -17.75
N LYS A 86 -6.59 -14.18 -18.14
CA LYS A 86 -7.13 -13.87 -19.47
C LYS A 86 -7.30 -12.36 -19.66
N TYR A 87 -7.84 -11.66 -18.66
CA TYR A 87 -8.01 -10.20 -18.71
C TYR A 87 -6.68 -9.45 -18.71
N ALA A 88 -5.74 -9.81 -17.84
CA ALA A 88 -4.42 -9.17 -17.80
C ALA A 88 -3.70 -9.26 -19.15
N LYS A 89 -3.80 -10.42 -19.84
CA LYS A 89 -3.26 -10.60 -21.19
C LYS A 89 -3.95 -9.73 -22.25
N GLN A 90 -5.24 -9.44 -22.09
CA GLN A 90 -6.01 -8.59 -23.00
C GLN A 90 -5.72 -7.10 -22.79
N GLU A 91 -5.44 -6.69 -21.54
CA GLU A 91 -5.14 -5.30 -21.18
C GLU A 91 -3.68 -4.92 -21.43
N GLY A 92 -2.83 -5.85 -21.86
CA GLY A 92 -1.41 -5.59 -22.10
C GLY A 92 -0.60 -5.34 -20.82
N LEU A 93 -1.17 -5.64 -19.64
CA LEU A 93 -0.49 -5.52 -18.36
C LEU A 93 0.54 -6.65 -18.22
N GLY A 94 1.82 -6.28 -18.22
CA GLY A 94 2.95 -7.19 -18.00
C GLY A 94 2.91 -7.81 -16.60
N LYS A 95 3.43 -9.03 -16.47
CA LYS A 95 3.41 -9.82 -15.23
C LYS A 95 3.97 -9.03 -14.03
N GLN A 96 3.10 -8.69 -13.08
CA GLN A 96 3.47 -8.62 -11.68
C GLN A 96 2.45 -9.42 -10.86
N VAL A 97 2.48 -10.73 -11.07
CA VAL A 97 1.93 -11.68 -10.09
C VAL A 97 3.05 -11.86 -9.09
N VAL A 98 2.96 -11.19 -7.94
CA VAL A 98 3.85 -11.47 -6.79
C VAL A 98 3.42 -12.81 -6.22
N SER A 99 3.78 -13.87 -6.94
CA SER A 99 3.87 -15.22 -6.42
C SER A 99 5.34 -15.56 -6.50
N SER A 100 6.04 -15.34 -5.39
CA SER A 100 7.30 -16.03 -5.11
C SER A 100 7.02 -17.53 -5.24
N GLU A 101 7.34 -18.10 -6.40
CA GLU A 101 7.41 -19.55 -6.57
C GLU A 101 8.61 -20.01 -5.75
N ASN A 102 8.30 -20.72 -4.67
CA ASN A 102 9.25 -21.54 -3.94
C ASN A 102 9.53 -22.80 -4.80
N VAL A 103 10.80 -23.23 -4.74
CA VAL A 103 11.44 -24.43 -5.32
C VAL A 103 12.10 -24.23 -6.68
#